data_AF-C5F043-F1
#
_entry.id   AF-C5F043-F1
#
_cell.length_a   1.000
_cell.length_b   1.000
_cell.length_c   1.000
_cell.angle_alpha   90.00
_cell.angle_beta   90.00
_cell.angle_gamma   90.00
#
_symmetry.space_group_name_H-M   'P 1'
#
loop_
_entity.id
_entity.type
_entity.pdbx_description
1 polymer ?
#
loop_
_entity_poly.entity_id
_entity_poly.type
_entity_poly.pdbx_seq_one_letter_code
_entity_poly.pdbx_strand_id
1 'polypeptide(L)'
;METQETQETQATKKDKTHIEKCLETYIFRFSIKLFLGEVANFGVANVKAYLKHIFGEDKGTFVYYKYGRKIYSRIKERMKKQKLRVKQSEKIQELQAKYPNLDILKAFTYARLNGKFEVENEDIEIFENIIKLLYKK
;
A
#
# COMPACT_ATOMS: atom_id res chain seq x y z
N MET A 1 -3.60 -39.10 -20.91
CA MET A 1 -3.57 -38.81 -19.45
C MET A 1 -2.98 -37.43 -19.13
N GLU A 2 -2.39 -36.68 -20.09
CA GLU A 2 -1.75 -35.36 -19.84
C GLU A 2 -2.70 -34.15 -19.78
N THR A 3 -3.99 -34.31 -20.08
CA THR A 3 -4.92 -33.19 -20.28
C THR A 3 -5.65 -32.70 -19.02
N GLN A 4 -5.80 -33.53 -17.99
CA GLN A 4 -6.52 -33.16 -16.76
C GLN A 4 -5.61 -32.50 -15.71
N GLU A 5 -4.41 -33.04 -15.48
CA GLU A 5 -3.42 -32.45 -14.55
C GLU A 5 -3.01 -31.03 -14.96
N THR A 6 -2.87 -30.79 -16.28
CA THR A 6 -2.47 -29.48 -16.81
C THR A 6 -3.55 -28.42 -16.60
N GLN A 7 -4.83 -28.80 -16.62
CA GLN A 7 -5.96 -27.89 -16.44
C GLN A 7 -6.22 -27.59 -14.95
N GLU A 8 -6.12 -28.58 -14.07
CA GLU A 8 -6.23 -28.37 -12.60
C GLU A 8 -5.09 -27.50 -12.05
N THR A 9 -3.88 -27.67 -12.58
CA THR A 9 -2.71 -26.86 -12.18
C THR A 9 -2.85 -25.39 -12.60
N GLN A 10 -3.50 -25.12 -13.74
CA GLN A 10 -3.75 -23.76 -14.21
C GLN A 10 -4.90 -23.07 -13.46
N ALA A 11 -5.97 -23.79 -13.14
CA ALA A 11 -7.10 -23.27 -12.36
C ALA A 11 -6.67 -22.89 -10.93
N THR A 12 -5.95 -23.78 -10.24
CA THR A 12 -5.42 -23.53 -8.89
C THR A 12 -4.43 -22.35 -8.83
N LYS A 13 -3.62 -22.15 -9.89
CA LYS A 13 -2.72 -21.00 -10.01
C LYS A 13 -3.48 -19.69 -10.20
N LYS A 14 -4.56 -19.70 -10.98
CA LYS A 14 -5.42 -18.54 -11.22
C LYS A 14 -6.15 -18.11 -9.94
N ASP A 15 -6.69 -19.06 -9.19
CA ASP A 15 -7.39 -18.81 -7.92
C ASP A 15 -6.44 -18.26 -6.85
N LYS A 16 -5.22 -18.82 -6.76
CA LYS A 16 -4.16 -18.26 -5.91
C LYS A 16 -3.88 -16.80 -6.26
N THR A 17 -3.70 -16.50 -7.53
CA THR A 17 -3.40 -15.14 -8.00
C THR A 17 -4.53 -14.16 -7.68
N HIS A 18 -5.79 -14.62 -7.74
CA HIS A 18 -6.95 -13.81 -7.37
C HIS A 18 -6.97 -13.50 -5.86
N ILE A 19 -6.80 -14.50 -5.01
CA ILE A 19 -6.75 -14.32 -3.54
C ILE A 19 -5.64 -13.35 -3.13
N GLU A 20 -4.44 -13.50 -3.71
CA GLU A 20 -3.31 -12.63 -3.43
C GLU A 20 -3.61 -11.17 -3.81
N LYS A 21 -4.21 -10.91 -4.98
CA LYS A 21 -4.62 -9.57 -5.42
C LYS A 21 -5.70 -8.96 -4.53
N CYS A 22 -6.70 -9.74 -4.12
CA CYS A 22 -7.75 -9.28 -3.20
C CYS A 22 -7.15 -8.85 -1.86
N LEU A 23 -6.24 -9.65 -1.31
CA LEU A 23 -5.53 -9.33 -0.07
C LEU A 23 -4.63 -8.12 -0.22
N GLU A 24 -3.87 -8.01 -1.31
CA GLU A 24 -3.02 -6.86 -1.58
C GLU A 24 -3.83 -5.56 -1.60
N THR A 25 -4.94 -5.58 -2.33
CA THR A 25 -5.84 -4.42 -2.46
C THR A 25 -6.42 -4.03 -1.10
N TYR A 26 -6.96 -5.00 -0.35
CA TYR A 26 -7.55 -4.74 0.96
C TYR A 26 -6.52 -4.18 1.95
N ILE A 27 -5.36 -4.83 2.06
CA ILE A 27 -4.30 -4.44 2.99
C ILE A 27 -3.74 -3.07 2.64
N PHE A 28 -3.48 -2.81 1.36
CA PHE A 28 -2.96 -1.52 0.92
C PHE A 28 -3.97 -0.41 1.16
N ARG A 29 -5.23 -0.58 0.74
CA ARG A 29 -6.29 0.42 0.90
C ARG A 29 -6.47 0.81 2.36
N PHE A 30 -6.61 -0.15 3.27
CA PHE A 30 -6.79 0.18 4.69
C PHE A 30 -5.51 0.71 5.34
N SER A 31 -4.33 0.35 4.86
CA SER A 31 -3.08 0.97 5.31
C SER A 31 -2.99 2.44 4.88
N ILE A 32 -3.53 2.81 3.73
CA ILE A 32 -3.67 4.21 3.28
C ILE A 32 -4.70 4.94 4.15
N LYS A 33 -5.87 4.34 4.39
CA LYS A 33 -6.88 4.94 5.29
C LYS A 33 -6.31 5.23 6.69
N LEU A 34 -5.55 4.28 7.24
CA LEU A 34 -4.86 4.47 8.52
C LEU A 34 -3.85 5.64 8.44
N PHE A 35 -3.11 5.76 7.34
CA PHE A 35 -2.16 6.85 7.13
C PHE A 35 -2.84 8.23 7.02
N LEU A 36 -4.02 8.28 6.41
CA LEU A 36 -4.82 9.50 6.32
C LEU A 36 -5.56 9.84 7.63
N GLY A 37 -5.64 8.91 8.58
CA GLY A 37 -6.39 9.07 9.82
C GLY A 37 -7.89 8.78 9.70
N GLU A 38 -8.34 8.19 8.58
CA GLU A 38 -9.74 7.81 8.35
C GLU A 38 -10.18 6.61 9.20
N VAL A 39 -9.22 5.81 9.68
CA VAL A 39 -9.45 4.70 10.59
C VAL A 39 -8.44 4.74 11.72
N ALA A 40 -8.88 4.42 12.94
CA ALA A 40 -8.02 4.46 14.12
C ALA A 40 -6.97 3.33 14.11
N ASN A 41 -7.36 2.13 13.66
CA ASN A 41 -6.52 0.94 13.74
C ASN A 41 -6.66 0.06 12.50
N PHE A 42 -5.54 -0.48 12.03
CA PHE A 42 -5.51 -1.53 11.03
C PHE A 42 -4.29 -2.44 11.21
N GLY A 43 -4.55 -3.74 11.38
CA GLY A 43 -3.51 -4.72 11.60
C GLY A 43 -3.91 -6.14 11.22
N VAL A 44 -3.14 -7.11 11.70
CA VAL A 44 -3.31 -8.55 11.38
C VAL A 44 -4.72 -9.05 11.72
N ALA A 45 -5.30 -8.61 12.84
CA ALA A 45 -6.64 -9.00 13.24
C ALA A 45 -7.69 -8.63 12.18
N ASN A 46 -7.59 -7.44 11.58
CA ASN A 46 -8.49 -6.99 10.52
C ASN A 46 -8.35 -7.82 9.24
N VAL A 47 -7.13 -8.27 8.91
CA VAL A 47 -6.89 -9.14 7.75
C VAL A 47 -7.46 -10.53 7.98
N LYS A 48 -7.29 -11.08 9.20
CA LYS A 48 -7.89 -12.37 9.57
C LYS A 48 -9.42 -12.29 9.54
N ALA A 49 -10.02 -11.25 10.13
CA ALA A 49 -11.46 -11.05 10.12
C ALA A 49 -12.03 -10.95 8.70
N TYR A 50 -11.37 -10.20 7.81
CA TYR A 50 -11.73 -10.10 6.41
C TYR A 50 -11.73 -11.47 5.70
N LEU A 51 -10.68 -12.26 5.89
CA LEU A 51 -10.58 -13.58 5.29
C LEU A 51 -11.63 -14.56 5.83
N LYS A 52 -11.89 -14.52 7.14
CA LYS A 52 -12.93 -15.33 7.78
C LYS A 52 -14.33 -14.97 7.27
N HIS A 53 -14.59 -13.69 7.04
CA HIS A 53 -15.86 -13.23 6.48
C HIS A 53 -16.09 -13.74 5.05
N ILE A 54 -15.04 -13.81 4.22
CA ILE A 54 -15.17 -14.25 2.81
C ILE A 54 -15.19 -15.77 2.68
N PHE A 55 -14.29 -16.46 3.39
CA PHE A 55 -14.04 -17.88 3.17
C PHE A 55 -14.63 -18.80 4.26
N GLY A 56 -15.17 -18.23 5.34
CA GLY A 56 -15.54 -18.95 6.56
C GLY A 56 -14.37 -19.08 7.56
N GLU A 57 -14.68 -19.48 8.79
CA GLU A 57 -13.75 -19.46 9.93
C GLU A 57 -12.46 -20.27 9.67
N ASP A 58 -12.61 -21.56 9.31
CA ASP A 58 -11.47 -22.48 9.13
C ASP A 58 -10.68 -22.17 7.87
N LYS A 59 -11.37 -22.03 6.72
CA LYS A 59 -10.73 -21.72 5.44
C LYS A 59 -10.08 -20.34 5.45
N GLY A 60 -10.71 -19.33 6.05
CA GLY A 60 -10.15 -17.99 6.18
C GLY A 60 -8.87 -17.98 7.01
N THR A 61 -8.84 -18.75 8.09
CA THR A 61 -7.64 -18.95 8.91
C THR A 61 -6.53 -19.61 8.10
N PHE A 62 -6.83 -20.69 7.37
CA PHE A 62 -5.86 -21.34 6.49
C PHE A 62 -5.29 -20.40 5.42
N VAL A 63 -6.15 -19.64 4.73
CA VAL A 63 -5.75 -18.65 3.70
C VAL A 63 -4.83 -17.57 4.29
N TYR A 64 -5.08 -17.13 5.52
CA TYR A 64 -4.21 -16.16 6.19
C TYR A 64 -2.79 -16.69 6.36
N TYR A 65 -2.65 -17.91 6.89
CA TYR A 65 -1.33 -18.49 7.15
C TYR A 65 -0.61 -18.87 5.85
N LYS A 66 -1.35 -19.33 4.83
CA LYS A 66 -0.78 -19.71 3.53
C LYS A 66 -0.34 -18.50 2.70
N TYR A 67 -1.11 -17.41 2.70
CA TYR A 67 -0.87 -16.25 1.82
C TYR A 67 -0.85 -14.92 2.57
N GLY A 68 -1.84 -14.66 3.42
CA GLY A 68 -2.08 -13.36 4.05
C GLY A 68 -0.91 -12.82 4.87
N ARG A 69 -0.24 -13.66 5.66
CA ARG A 69 0.90 -13.26 6.50
C ARG A 69 2.04 -12.67 5.66
N LYS A 70 2.43 -13.36 4.58
CA LYS A 70 3.53 -12.94 3.70
C LYS A 70 3.17 -11.65 2.96
N ILE A 71 1.94 -11.56 2.43
CA ILE A 71 1.45 -10.38 1.72
C ILE A 71 1.43 -9.17 2.65
N TYR A 72 0.86 -9.33 3.84
CA TYR A 72 0.78 -8.26 4.84
C TYR A 72 2.16 -7.71 5.20
N SER A 73 3.11 -8.58 5.54
CA SER A 73 4.48 -8.18 5.88
C SER A 73 5.15 -7.42 4.73
N ARG A 74 5.08 -7.97 3.50
CA ARG A 74 5.67 -7.34 2.31
C ARG A 74 5.12 -5.93 2.06
N ILE A 75 3.80 -5.73 2.18
CA ILE A 75 3.18 -4.42 1.98
C ILE A 75 3.62 -3.45 3.07
N LYS A 76 3.55 -3.85 4.35
CA LYS A 76 3.95 -2.98 5.47
C LYS A 76 5.42 -2.57 5.38
N GLU A 77 6.30 -3.50 5.04
CA GLU A 77 7.73 -3.22 4.85
C GLU A 77 7.98 -2.29 3.66
N ARG A 78 7.29 -2.50 2.52
CA ARG A 78 7.37 -1.58 1.37
C ARG A 78 6.96 -0.16 1.78
N MET A 79 5.81 -0.01 2.44
CA MET A 79 5.32 1.28 2.87
C MET A 79 6.25 1.94 3.90
N LYS A 80 6.80 1.17 4.84
CA LYS A 80 7.79 1.66 5.82
C LYS A 80 9.03 2.22 5.13
N LYS A 81 9.59 1.48 4.16
CA LYS A 81 10.77 1.92 3.39
C LYS A 81 10.47 3.16 2.57
N GLN A 82 9.31 3.24 1.92
CA GLN A 82 8.90 4.43 1.15
C GLN A 82 8.76 5.66 2.05
N LYS A 83 8.10 5.54 3.20
CA LYS A 83 8.00 6.62 4.20
C LYS A 83 9.37 7.10 4.67
N LEU A 84 10.27 6.16 4.96
CA LEU A 84 11.62 6.50 5.42
C LEU A 84 12.40 7.28 4.37
N ARG A 85 12.35 6.85 3.10
CA ARG A 85 13.01 7.56 1.98
C ARG A 85 12.51 8.99 1.82
N VAL A 86 11.19 9.20 1.89
CA VAL A 86 10.61 10.55 1.83
C VAL A 86 11.10 11.40 3.00
N LYS A 87 11.10 10.85 4.22
CA LYS A 87 11.57 11.55 5.42
C LYS A 87 13.06 11.93 5.36
N GLN A 88 13.88 11.09 4.74
CA GLN A 88 15.33 11.30 4.65
C GLN A 88 15.75 12.19 3.48
N SER A 89 14.83 12.55 2.59
CA SER A 89 15.17 13.40 1.43
C SER A 89 15.35 14.85 1.85
N GLU A 90 16.56 15.37 1.68
CA GLU A 90 16.91 16.77 1.94
C GLU A 90 16.03 17.72 1.12
N LYS A 91 15.84 17.44 -0.18
CA LYS A 91 14.97 18.26 -1.05
C LYS A 91 13.51 18.32 -0.59
N ILE A 92 12.97 17.22 -0.06
CA ILE A 92 11.60 17.23 0.48
C ILE A 92 11.55 18.03 1.79
N GLN A 93 12.61 17.99 2.60
CA GLN A 93 12.73 18.82 3.80
C GLN A 93 12.87 20.32 3.45
N GLU A 94 13.64 20.65 2.42
CA GLU A 94 13.74 22.02 1.87
C GLU A 94 12.38 22.51 1.38
N LEU A 95 11.64 21.65 0.65
CA LEU A 95 10.30 21.97 0.17
C LEU A 95 9.31 22.20 1.33
N GLN A 96 9.40 21.39 2.39
CA GLN A 96 8.63 21.58 3.62
C GLN A 96 8.97 22.92 4.30
N ALA A 97 10.25 23.33 4.30
CA ALA A 97 10.67 24.61 4.85
C ALA A 97 10.18 25.80 4.01
N LYS A 98 10.09 25.64 2.68
CA LYS A 98 9.57 26.66 1.77
C LYS A 98 8.08 26.91 1.91
N TYR A 99 7.31 25.86 2.24
CA TYR A 99 5.86 25.93 2.46
C TYR A 99 5.50 25.43 3.87
N PRO A 100 5.86 26.18 4.94
CA PRO A 100 5.74 25.71 6.32
C PRO A 100 4.30 25.51 6.78
N ASN A 101 3.33 26.18 6.13
CA ASN A 101 1.91 26.06 6.44
C ASN A 101 1.25 24.80 5.84
N LEU A 102 1.97 24.06 4.99
CA LEU A 102 1.48 22.84 4.35
C LEU A 102 2.18 21.62 4.94
N ASP A 103 1.49 20.49 5.04
CA ASP A 103 2.10 19.21 5.42
C ASP A 103 2.67 18.50 4.17
N ILE A 104 3.76 19.07 3.65
CA ILE A 104 4.46 18.61 2.44
C ILE A 104 4.93 17.17 2.63
N LEU A 105 5.50 16.86 3.80
CA LEU A 105 6.02 15.54 4.08
C LEU A 105 4.92 14.47 3.99
N LYS A 106 3.75 14.71 4.61
CA LYS A 106 2.64 13.76 4.56
C LYS A 106 2.02 13.67 3.18
N ALA A 107 1.87 14.81 2.48
CA ALA A 107 1.30 14.84 1.13
C ALA A 107 2.18 14.11 0.11
N PHE A 108 3.49 14.36 0.11
CA PHE A 108 4.42 13.65 -0.77
C PHE A 108 4.49 12.16 -0.43
N THR A 109 4.50 11.82 0.87
CA THR A 109 4.43 10.42 1.32
C THR A 109 3.18 9.74 0.77
N TYR A 110 2.01 10.37 0.83
CA TYR A 110 0.77 9.82 0.28
C TYR A 110 0.91 9.49 -1.21
N ALA A 111 1.42 10.45 -2.00
CA ALA A 111 1.60 10.27 -3.43
C ALA A 111 2.62 9.16 -3.73
N ARG A 112 3.72 9.09 -2.97
CA ARG A 112 4.73 8.02 -3.08
C ARG A 112 4.15 6.64 -2.80
N LEU A 113 3.36 6.51 -1.72
CA LEU A 113 2.73 5.24 -1.36
C LEU A 113 1.77 4.74 -2.45
N ASN A 114 1.10 5.66 -3.16
CA ASN A 114 0.21 5.37 -4.28
C ASN A 114 0.94 5.20 -5.63
N GLY A 115 2.28 5.22 -5.64
CA GLY A 115 3.09 5.08 -6.85
C GLY A 115 2.88 6.21 -7.85
N LYS A 116 2.56 7.42 -7.36
CA LYS A 116 2.35 8.61 -8.20
C LYS A 116 3.61 9.45 -8.37
N PHE A 117 4.49 9.43 -7.37
CA PHE A 117 5.80 10.07 -7.39
C PHE A 117 6.86 9.12 -6.84
N GLU A 118 8.07 9.24 -7.32
CA GLU A 118 9.33 8.74 -6.77
C GLU A 118 10.05 9.84 -5.99
N VAL A 119 11.08 9.48 -5.22
CA VAL A 119 11.93 10.47 -4.52
C VAL A 119 13.07 10.86 -5.46
N GLU A 120 12.69 11.41 -6.60
CA GLU A 120 13.57 11.86 -7.68
C GLU A 120 13.36 13.34 -7.96
N ASN A 121 14.36 14.00 -8.54
CA ASN A 121 14.33 15.45 -8.71
C ASN A 121 13.14 15.93 -9.54
N GLU A 122 12.89 15.27 -10.68
CA GLU A 122 11.79 15.61 -11.58
C GLU A 122 10.43 15.53 -10.87
N ASP A 123 10.18 14.45 -10.14
CA ASP A 123 8.92 14.25 -9.41
C ASP A 123 8.73 15.26 -8.27
N ILE A 124 9.82 15.63 -7.58
CA ILE A 124 9.78 16.67 -6.54
C ILE A 124 9.46 18.05 -7.15
N GLU A 125 10.05 18.36 -8.32
CA GLU A 125 9.76 19.62 -9.03
C GLU A 125 8.33 19.67 -9.55
N ILE A 126 7.81 18.57 -10.11
CA ILE A 126 6.40 18.44 -10.51
C ILE A 126 5.49 18.67 -9.31
N PHE A 127 5.78 18.01 -8.17
CA PHE A 127 5.02 18.17 -6.94
C PHE A 127 5.05 19.62 -6.42
N GLU A 128 6.21 20.27 -6.45
CA GLU A 128 6.33 21.69 -6.11
C GLU A 128 5.48 22.56 -7.04
N ASN A 129 5.47 22.30 -8.34
CA ASN A 129 4.67 23.08 -9.28
C ASN A 129 3.17 22.90 -9.04
N ILE A 130 2.72 21.70 -8.66
CA ILE A 130 1.34 21.48 -8.18
C ILE A 130 1.06 22.36 -6.96
N ILE A 131 1.97 22.41 -5.98
CA ILE A 131 1.83 23.29 -4.82
C ILE A 131 1.73 24.74 -5.24
N LYS A 132 2.60 25.25 -6.12
CA LYS A 132 2.55 26.65 -6.60
C LYS A 132 1.22 27.01 -7.27
N LEU A 133 0.63 26.08 -8.02
CA LEU A 133 -0.67 26.29 -8.68
C LEU A 133 -1.83 26.38 -7.67
N LEU A 134 -1.79 25.56 -6.62
CA LEU A 134 -2.81 25.53 -5.56
C LEU A 134 -2.61 26.67 -4.55
N TYR A 135 -1.36 26.94 -4.23
CA TYR A 135 -0.90 27.98 -3.33
C TYR A 135 -0.80 29.30 -4.09
N LYS A 136 -1.95 29.76 -4.59
CA LYS A 136 -2.09 31.14 -5.05
C LYS A 136 -1.88 32.05 -3.84
N LYS A 137 -0.73 32.71 -3.79
CA LYS A 137 -0.60 33.95 -3.03
C LYS A 137 -1.46 35.03 -3.67
#